data_AF-A0A7V8WB91-F1
#
_entry.id   AF-A0A7V8WB91-F1
#
_cell.length_a   1.000
_cell.length_b   1.000
_cell.length_c   1.000
_cell.angle_alpha   90.00
_cell.angle_beta   90.00
_cell.angle_gamma   90.00
#
_symmetry.space_group_name_H-M   'P 1'
#
loop_
_entity.id
_entity.type
_entity.pdbx_description
1 polymer ?
#
loop_
_entity_poly.entity_id
_entity_poly.type
_entity_poly.pdbx_seq_one_letter_code
_entity_poly.pdbx_strand_id
1 'polypeptide(L)' 'MRVDVAVVGAGAAGLYSALSAAREGASVALVSRSPLAASASYWAQGG' A
#
# COMPACT_ATOMS: atom_id res chain seq x y z
N MET A 1 11.08 -4.03 -14.92
CA MET A 1 9.88 -4.51 -14.19
C MET A 1 8.67 -3.86 -14.83
N ARG A 2 7.61 -4.62 -15.18
CA ARG A 2 6.31 -4.07 -15.58
C ARG A 2 5.30 -4.43 -14.49
N VAL A 3 4.44 -3.48 -14.15
CA VAL A 3 3.31 -3.64 -13.22
C VAL A 3 2.09 -3.02 -13.86
N ASP A 4 0.92 -3.56 -13.53
CA ASP A 4 -0.36 -3.04 -14.00
C ASP A 4 -0.80 -1.85 -13.14
N VAL A 5 -0.43 -1.86 -11.84
CA VAL A 5 -0.73 -0.79 -10.89
C VAL A 5 0.50 -0.43 -10.07
N ALA A 6 0.79 0.87 -9.97
CA ALA A 6 1.77 1.41 -9.04
C ALA A 6 1.06 2.25 -7.96
N VAL A 7 1.28 1.91 -6.68
CA VAL A 7 0.74 2.66 -5.54
C VAL A 7 1.89 3.32 -4.80
N VAL A 8 1.85 4.65 -4.67
CA VAL A 8 2.87 5.43 -3.96
C VAL A 8 2.31 5.89 -2.62
N GLY A 9 2.90 5.40 -1.54
CA GLY A 9 2.45 5.61 -0.17
C GLY A 9 1.80 4.35 0.41
N ALA A 10 2.35 3.87 1.53
CA ALA A 10 1.91 2.64 2.19
C ALA A 10 1.25 2.87 3.56
N GLY A 11 0.48 3.96 3.67
CA GLY A 11 -0.51 4.11 4.75
C GLY A 11 -1.71 3.19 4.52
N ALA A 12 -2.73 3.28 5.39
CA ALA A 12 -3.89 2.38 5.35
C ALA A 12 -4.58 2.36 3.97
N ALA A 13 -4.85 3.53 3.39
CA ALA A 13 -5.49 3.63 2.07
C ALA A 13 -4.63 3.00 0.96
N GLY A 14 -3.34 3.33 0.89
CA GLY A 14 -2.46 2.79 -0.14
C GLY A 14 -2.26 1.29 -0.04
N LEU A 15 -2.10 0.76 1.18
CA LEU A 15 -2.01 -0.69 1.39
C LEU A 15 -3.31 -1.40 1.02
N TYR A 16 -4.46 -0.84 1.40
CA TYR A 16 -5.77 -1.36 1.03
C TYR A 16 -5.96 -1.39 -0.49
N SER A 17 -5.64 -0.30 -1.19
CA SER A 17 -5.71 -0.23 -2.65
C SER A 17 -4.78 -1.24 -3.32
N ALA A 18 -3.55 -1.40 -2.83
CA ALA A 18 -2.59 -2.36 -3.37
C ALA A 18 -3.07 -3.80 -3.22
N LEU A 19 -3.58 -4.17 -2.04
CA LEU A 19 -4.13 -5.50 -1.79
C LEU A 19 -5.40 -5.76 -2.60
N SER A 20 -6.26 -4.76 -2.75
CA SER A 20 -7.48 -4.87 -3.56
C SER A 20 -7.15 -5.13 -5.03
N ALA A 21 -6.22 -4.36 -5.61
CA ALA A 21 -5.76 -4.58 -6.98
C ALA A 21 -5.10 -5.96 -7.17
N ALA A 22 -4.28 -6.39 -6.21
CA ALA A 22 -3.66 -7.72 -6.27
C ALA A 22 -4.69 -8.85 -6.20
N ARG A 23 -5.78 -8.69 -5.41
CA ARG A 23 -6.89 -9.66 -5.34
C ARG A 23 -7.66 -9.79 -6.66
N GLU A 24 -7.71 -8.73 -7.45
CA GLU A 24 -8.27 -8.73 -8.81
C GLU A 24 -7.28 -9.26 -9.86
N GLY A 25 -6.08 -9.71 -9.44
CA GLY A 25 -5.08 -10.34 -10.31
C GLY A 25 -4.07 -9.39 -10.94
N ALA A 26 -4.04 -8.12 -10.55
CA ALA A 26 -3.04 -7.16 -11.05
C ALA A 26 -1.64 -7.46 -10.49
N SER A 27 -0.61 -7.27 -11.31
CA SER A 27 0.77 -7.10 -10.86
C SER A 27 0.92 -5.70 -10.25
N VAL A 28 1.18 -5.63 -8.93
CA VAL A 28 1.20 -4.36 -8.18
C VAL A 28 2.59 -4.04 -7.64
N ALA A 29 3.05 -2.80 -7.84
CA ALA A 29 4.17 -2.23 -7.09
C ALA A 29 3.65 -1.28 -6.01
N LEU A 30 4.00 -1.55 -4.75
CA LEU A 30 3.77 -0.63 -3.63
C LEU A 30 5.09 0.04 -3.25
N VAL A 31 5.15 1.37 -3.35
CA VAL A 31 6.32 2.16 -3.01
C VAL A 31 6.07 2.87 -1.69
N SER A 32 6.97 2.66 -0.72
CA SER A 32 6.93 3.32 0.58
C SER A 32 8.24 4.00 0.88
N ARG A 33 8.18 5.18 1.52
CA ARG A 33 9.35 5.91 2.03
C ARG A 33 10.01 5.19 3.23
N SER A 34 9.21 4.44 3.99
CA SER A 34 9.62 3.79 5.24
C SER A 34 9.07 2.36 5.30
N PRO A 35 9.57 1.48 6.19
CA PRO A 35 8.94 0.19 6.46
C PRO A 35 7.45 0.35 6.77
N LEU A 36 6.63 -0.65 6.41
CA LEU A 36 5.17 -0.57 6.56
C LEU A 36 4.73 -0.30 8.02
N ALA A 37 5.41 -0.92 8.99
CA ALA A 37 5.18 -0.73 10.42
C ALA A 37 5.58 0.67 10.93
N ALA A 38 6.23 1.49 10.12
CA ALA A 38 6.60 2.87 10.44
C ALA A 38 5.68 3.91 9.75
N SER A 39 4.59 3.48 9.10
CA SER A 39 3.64 4.43 8.52
C SER A 39 2.82 5.15 9.61
N ALA A 40 2.41 6.40 9.35
CA ALA A 40 1.60 7.15 10.31
C ALA A 40 0.26 6.45 10.63
N SER A 41 -0.32 5.73 9.65
CA SER A 41 -1.54 4.94 9.86
C SER A 41 -1.34 3.81 10.86
N TYR A 42 -0.13 3.26 10.99
CA TYR A 42 0.17 2.21 11.98
C TYR A 42 0.06 2.74 13.42
N TRP A 43 0.35 4.03 13.62
CA TRP A 43 0.33 4.67 14.95
C TRP A 43 -0.99 5.37 15.26
N ALA A 44 -2.00 5.28 14.40
CA ALA A 44 -3.31 5.88 14.67
C ALA A 44 -3.91 5.26 15.94
N GLN A 45 -4.29 6.12 16.90
CA GLN A 45 -4.89 5.71 18.19
C GLN A 45 -6.41 5.96 18.23
N GLY A 46 -6.96 6.58 17.19
CA GLY A 46 -8.41 6.72 17.01
C GLY A 46 -8.97 5.57 16.18
N GLY A 47 -10.25 5.24 16.41
CA GLY A 47 -11.02 4.26 15.65
C GLY A 47 -12.19 4.93 14.94
#